data_AF-A0A0S2FA44-F1
#
_entry.id   AF-A0A0S2FA44-F1
#
_cell.length_a   1.000
_cell.length_b   1.000
_cell.length_c   1.000
_cell.angle_alpha   90.00
_cell.angle_beta   90.00
_cell.angle_gamma   90.00
#
_symmetry.space_group_name_H-M   'P 1'
#
loop_
_entity.id
_entity.type
_entity.pdbx_description
1 polymer ?
#
loop_
_entity_poly.entity_id
_entity_poly.type
_entity_poly.pdbx_seq_one_letter_code
_entity_poly.pdbx_strand_id
1 'polypeptide(L)'
;MEFDDVDVRIRANPPRSSPVDAGFPWASIERVIFEDGGFASSDVFYLFTSVATDPFVVLTEGEGGPEFSGALCERGYFPPEIFAQAMRSSGGGCYVWPPATSAE
;
A
#
# COMPACT_ATOMS: atom_id res chain seq x y z
N MET A 1 -9.31 -5.78 6.25
CA MET A 1 -9.01 -4.34 6.16
C MET A 1 -10.30 -3.60 5.87
N GLU A 2 -10.52 -2.42 6.45
CA GLU A 2 -11.76 -1.65 6.28
C GLU A 2 -11.40 -0.18 6.01
N PHE A 3 -12.13 0.51 5.14
CA PHE A 3 -11.93 1.93 4.88
C PHE A 3 -13.24 2.58 4.45
N ASP A 4 -13.33 3.89 4.66
CA ASP A 4 -14.43 4.73 4.22
C ASP A 4 -13.89 5.93 3.42
N ASP A 5 -14.73 6.96 3.25
CA ASP A 5 -14.35 8.15 2.49
C ASP A 5 -13.26 9.00 3.13
N VAL A 6 -13.10 8.91 4.44
CA VAL A 6 -12.20 9.73 5.25
C VAL A 6 -11.02 8.91 5.77
N ASP A 7 -11.30 7.75 6.34
CA ASP A 7 -10.33 6.98 7.11
C ASP A 7 -10.09 5.57 6.57
N VAL A 8 -8.89 5.07 6.86
CA VAL A 8 -8.45 3.69 6.61
C VAL A 8 -8.21 3.03 7.95
N ARG A 9 -8.71 1.81 8.13
CA ARG A 9 -8.44 0.94 9.28
C ARG A 9 -7.84 -0.39 8.86
N ILE A 10 -6.65 -0.64 9.41
CA ILE A 10 -5.89 -1.87 9.22
C ILE A 10 -6.04 -2.69 10.48
N ARG A 11 -6.63 -3.87 10.28
CA ARG A 11 -6.73 -4.94 11.27
C ARG A 11 -6.03 -6.16 10.72
N ALA A 12 -4.93 -6.54 11.34
CA ALA A 12 -4.19 -7.74 10.98
C ALA A 12 -3.89 -8.53 12.25
N ASN A 13 -4.10 -9.84 12.21
CA ASN A 13 -3.75 -10.74 13.31
C ASN A 13 -2.80 -11.84 12.81
N PRO A 14 -1.52 -11.49 12.52
CA PRO A 14 -0.54 -12.44 12.04
C PRO A 14 -0.20 -13.50 13.12
N PRO A 15 -0.05 -14.79 12.76
CA PRO A 15 0.13 -15.88 13.73
C PRO A 15 1.45 -15.84 14.51
N ARG A 16 2.43 -15.02 14.09
CA ARG A 16 3.78 -14.92 14.68
C ARG A 16 4.19 -13.50 15.09
N SER A 17 3.26 -12.54 15.05
CA SER A 17 3.50 -11.15 15.44
C SER A 17 2.30 -10.63 16.22
N SER A 18 2.46 -9.50 16.89
CA SER A 18 1.35 -8.87 17.60
C SER A 18 0.24 -8.48 16.62
N PRO A 19 -1.04 -8.63 17.01
CA PRO A 19 -2.14 -8.08 16.26
C PRO A 19 -1.95 -6.57 16.09
N VAL A 20 -2.23 -6.09 14.89
CA VAL A 20 -2.24 -4.69 14.51
C VAL A 20 -3.69 -4.26 14.39
N ASP A 21 -4.09 -3.23 15.15
CA ASP A 21 -5.34 -2.48 14.98
C ASP A 21 -4.95 -1.00 14.96
N ALA A 22 -4.96 -0.43 13.77
CA ALA A 22 -4.54 0.95 13.57
C ALA A 22 -5.33 1.60 12.44
N GLY A 23 -5.33 2.93 12.41
CA GLY A 23 -5.97 3.67 11.33
C GLY A 23 -5.34 5.03 11.10
N PHE A 24 -5.57 5.56 9.91
CA PHE A 24 -5.07 6.85 9.46
C PHE A 24 -6.03 7.45 8.43
N PRO A 25 -6.10 8.78 8.32
CA PRO A 25 -6.91 9.42 7.30
C PRO A 25 -6.22 9.31 5.93
N TRP A 26 -7.01 9.15 4.86
CA TRP A 26 -6.46 9.11 3.49
C TRP A 26 -5.54 10.28 3.18
N ALA A 27 -5.95 11.48 3.60
CA ALA A 27 -5.21 12.72 3.40
C ALA A 27 -3.82 12.75 4.06
N SER A 28 -3.55 11.85 5.02
CA SER A 28 -2.24 11.73 5.65
C SER A 28 -1.25 10.86 4.87
N ILE A 29 -1.66 10.17 3.79
CA ILE A 29 -0.74 9.39 2.97
C ILE A 29 0.22 10.33 2.24
N GLU A 30 1.51 10.18 2.51
CA GLU A 30 2.57 10.98 1.89
C GLU A 30 3.34 10.18 0.83
N ARG A 31 3.45 8.86 1.03
CA ARG A 31 4.14 7.97 0.10
C ARG A 31 3.57 6.56 0.16
N VAL A 32 3.46 5.94 -1.01
CA VAL A 32 3.04 4.56 -1.20
C VAL A 32 4.15 3.84 -1.95
N ILE A 33 4.61 2.72 -1.41
CA ILE A 33 5.56 1.83 -2.10
C ILE A 33 4.89 0.49 -2.29
N PHE A 34 4.83 0.02 -3.53
CA PHE A 34 4.46 -1.35 -3.85
C PHE A 34 5.72 -2.16 -4.11
N GLU A 35 5.87 -3.27 -3.41
CA GLU A 35 6.94 -4.25 -3.60
C GLU A 35 6.32 -5.51 -4.19
N ASP A 36 6.76 -5.88 -5.40
CA ASP A 36 6.45 -7.17 -6.02
C ASP A 36 7.23 -8.25 -5.28
N GLY A 37 6.51 -9.18 -4.65
CA GLY A 37 7.12 -10.29 -3.91
C GLY A 37 7.61 -11.43 -4.83
N GLY A 38 7.29 -11.34 -6.12
CA GLY A 38 7.59 -12.34 -7.13
C GLY A 38 6.96 -13.70 -6.82
N PHE A 39 7.57 -14.77 -7.32
CA PHE A 39 7.05 -16.13 -7.16
C PHE A 39 7.18 -16.71 -5.73
N ALA A 40 7.93 -16.05 -4.84
CA ALA A 40 8.32 -16.60 -3.54
C ALA A 40 7.76 -15.83 -2.33
N SER A 41 7.27 -14.61 -2.54
CA SER A 41 6.72 -13.74 -1.50
C SER A 41 5.44 -13.07 -2.01
N SER A 42 4.55 -12.68 -1.10
CA SER A 42 3.36 -11.90 -1.45
C SER A 42 3.73 -10.47 -1.80
N ASP A 43 2.91 -9.83 -2.63
CA ASP A 43 3.06 -8.41 -2.93
C ASP A 43 2.60 -7.54 -1.76
N VAL A 44 3.34 -6.47 -1.52
CA VAL A 44 3.18 -5.66 -0.31
C VAL A 44 3.11 -4.18 -0.64
N PHE A 45 2.13 -3.50 -0.07
CA PHE A 45 2.09 -2.04 0.01
C PHE A 45 2.65 -1.56 1.33
N TYR A 46 3.59 -0.64 1.27
CA TYR A 46 4.08 0.15 2.39
C TYR A 46 3.53 1.57 2.28
N LEU A 47 2.74 1.98 3.27
CA LEU A 47 2.08 3.27 3.33
C LEU A 47 2.75 4.15 4.38
N PHE A 48 3.43 5.17 3.92
CA PHE A 48 4.03 6.19 4.78
C PHE A 48 3.03 7.32 4.96
N THR A 49 2.79 7.66 6.22
CA THR A 49 1.79 8.65 6.60
C THR A 49 2.38 9.64 7.58
N SER A 50 1.82 10.84 7.64
CA SER A 50 2.24 11.86 8.61
C SER A 50 1.85 11.56 10.06
N VAL A 51 1.05 10.52 10.31
CA VAL A 51 0.51 10.17 11.65
C VAL A 51 1.29 9.07 12.35
N ALA A 52 2.22 8.40 11.66
CA ALA A 52 3.00 7.30 12.20
C ALA A 52 4.44 7.35 11.72
N THR A 53 5.38 6.99 12.58
CA THR A 53 6.81 6.92 12.24
C THR A 53 7.12 5.70 11.36
N ASP A 54 6.47 4.58 11.65
CA ASP A 54 6.61 3.34 10.89
C ASP A 54 5.54 3.26 9.79
N PRO A 55 5.87 2.70 8.61
CA PRO A 55 4.90 2.53 7.55
C PRO A 55 3.85 1.48 7.91
N PHE A 56 2.62 1.70 7.46
CA PHE A 56 1.60 0.65 7.49
C PHE A 56 1.84 -0.34 6.35
N VAL A 57 1.78 -1.62 6.67
CA VAL A 57 2.05 -2.71 5.72
C VAL A 57 0.74 -3.41 5.38
N VAL A 58 0.41 -3.46 4.09
CA VAL A 58 -0.81 -4.09 3.57
C VAL A 58 -0.43 -5.11 2.51
N LEU A 59 -0.84 -6.36 2.69
CA LEU A 59 -0.70 -7.41 1.68
C LEU A 59 -1.81 -7.26 0.65
N THR A 60 -1.48 -7.32 -0.64
CA THR A 60 -2.49 -7.24 -1.71
C THR A 60 -3.46 -8.42 -1.68
N GLU A 61 -2.97 -9.59 -1.32
CA GLU A 61 -3.74 -10.83 -1.20
C GLU A 61 -4.47 -10.95 0.17
N GLY A 62 -4.20 -10.03 1.08
CA GLY A 62 -4.86 -9.99 2.39
C GLY A 62 -6.33 -9.61 2.29
N GLU A 63 -7.10 -9.88 3.35
CA GLU A 63 -8.52 -9.53 3.41
C GLU A 63 -8.72 -8.01 3.28
N GLY A 64 -9.43 -7.58 2.22
CA GLY A 64 -9.65 -6.17 1.85
C GLY A 64 -8.48 -5.50 1.11
N GLY A 65 -7.41 -6.24 0.82
CA GLY A 65 -6.25 -5.78 0.04
C GLY A 65 -6.61 -5.41 -1.42
N PRO A 66 -7.34 -6.26 -2.16
CA PRO A 66 -7.74 -5.95 -3.54
C PRO A 66 -8.60 -4.69 -3.62
N GLU A 67 -9.60 -4.56 -2.75
CA GLU A 67 -10.46 -3.38 -2.67
C GLU A 67 -9.66 -2.11 -2.30
N PHE A 68 -8.73 -2.23 -1.36
CA PHE A 68 -7.87 -1.12 -0.96
C PHE A 68 -6.94 -0.65 -2.09
N SER A 69 -6.38 -1.58 -2.87
CA SER A 69 -5.56 -1.24 -4.03
C SER A 69 -6.34 -0.45 -5.10
N GLY A 70 -7.62 -0.82 -5.32
CA GLY A 70 -8.52 -0.04 -6.17
C GLY A 70 -8.75 1.36 -5.62
N ALA A 71 -9.03 1.48 -4.33
CA ALA A 71 -9.26 2.76 -3.68
C ALA A 71 -8.03 3.70 -3.72
N LEU A 72 -6.81 3.17 -3.58
CA LEU A 72 -5.57 3.93 -3.78
C LEU A 72 -5.49 4.51 -5.21
N CYS A 73 -5.88 3.73 -6.22
CA CYS A 73 -5.90 4.18 -7.61
C CYS A 73 -6.94 5.27 -7.84
N GLU A 74 -8.18 5.06 -7.38
CA GLU A 74 -9.28 6.02 -7.57
C GLU A 74 -9.03 7.36 -6.88
N ARG A 75 -8.34 7.35 -5.74
CA ARG A 75 -7.98 8.54 -4.97
C ARG A 75 -6.67 9.19 -5.42
N GLY A 76 -5.97 8.60 -6.39
CA GLY A 76 -4.74 9.13 -6.96
C GLY A 76 -3.46 8.88 -6.15
N TYR A 77 -3.53 8.09 -5.06
CA TYR A 77 -2.38 7.70 -4.23
C TYR A 77 -1.53 6.59 -4.85
N PHE A 78 -2.04 5.89 -5.85
CA PHE A 78 -1.25 4.95 -6.64
C PHE A 78 -1.84 4.83 -8.05
N PRO A 79 -1.43 5.69 -9.00
CA PRO A 79 -2.04 5.78 -10.32
C PRO A 79 -2.08 4.42 -11.04
N PRO A 80 -3.12 4.16 -11.84
CA PRO A 80 -3.29 2.89 -12.55
C PRO A 80 -2.12 2.59 -13.51
N GLU A 81 -1.42 3.63 -13.99
CA GLU A 81 -0.23 3.46 -14.82
C GLU A 81 0.94 2.83 -14.05
N ILE A 82 1.19 3.27 -12.82
CA ILE A 82 2.23 2.71 -11.93
C ILE A 82 1.82 1.29 -11.52
N PHE A 83 0.54 1.09 -11.18
CA PHE A 83 0.01 -0.22 -10.84
C PHE A 83 0.12 -1.21 -12.00
N ALA A 84 -0.22 -0.80 -13.23
CA ALA A 84 -0.07 -1.65 -14.40
C ALA A 84 1.39 -1.94 -14.76
N GLN A 85 2.33 -1.06 -14.42
CA GLN A 85 3.76 -1.34 -14.53
C GLN A 85 4.20 -2.37 -13.50
N ALA A 86 3.72 -2.24 -12.26
CA ALA A 86 3.99 -3.16 -11.18
C ALA A 86 3.53 -4.59 -11.52
N MET A 87 2.26 -4.74 -11.90
CA MET A 87 1.68 -6.04 -12.28
C MET A 87 2.36 -6.71 -13.49
N ARG A 88 3.07 -5.95 -14.34
CA ARG A 88 3.77 -6.47 -15.51
C ARG A 88 5.20 -6.93 -15.20
N SER A 89 5.73 -6.58 -14.03
CA SER A 89 7.13 -6.78 -13.71
C SER A 89 7.30 -7.95 -12.75
N SER A 90 7.27 -9.17 -13.28
CA SER A 90 7.40 -10.42 -12.51
C SER A 90 8.81 -10.69 -11.98
N GLY A 91 9.61 -9.65 -11.73
CA GLY A 91 11.04 -9.72 -11.41
C GLY A 91 11.43 -9.16 -10.05
N GLY A 92 10.48 -8.80 -9.18
CA GLY A 92 10.78 -8.22 -7.85
C GLY A 92 11.11 -6.72 -7.90
N GLY A 93 10.25 -5.91 -8.52
CA GLY A 93 10.40 -4.46 -8.60
C GLY A 93 9.72 -3.71 -7.44
N CYS A 94 10.27 -2.54 -7.09
CA CYS A 94 9.62 -1.59 -6.18
C CYS A 94 9.09 -0.38 -6.94
N TYR A 95 7.85 0.00 -6.68
CA TYR A 95 7.12 1.07 -7.36
C TYR A 95 6.70 2.11 -6.35
N VAL A 96 7.05 3.37 -6.59
CA VAL A 96 6.92 4.44 -5.58
C VAL A 96 5.98 5.53 -6.09
N TRP A 97 5.05 5.94 -5.23
CA TRP A 97 4.22 7.12 -5.39
C TRP A 97 4.39 8.07 -4.18
N PRO A 98 4.42 9.40 -4.37
CA PRO A 98 4.57 10.06 -5.67
C PRO A 98 5.90 9.64 -6.31
N PRO A 99 5.98 9.59 -7.66
CA PRO A 99 7.23 9.27 -8.34
C PRO A 99 8.31 10.22 -7.84
N ALA A 100 9.54 9.72 -7.66
CA ALA A 100 10.65 10.57 -7.30
C ALA A 100 10.72 11.69 -8.34
N THR A 101 10.52 12.93 -7.91
CA THR A 101 10.74 14.07 -8.82
C THR A 101 12.20 13.96 -9.22
N SER A 102 12.47 13.66 -10.48
CA SER A 102 13.74 14.06 -11.07
C SER A 102 13.75 15.58 -10.94
N ALA A 103 14.47 16.09 -9.95
CA ALA A 103 14.86 17.48 -9.95
C ALA A 103 15.79 17.64 -11.14
N GLU A 104 15.25 18.16 -12.24
CA GLU A 104 16.02 18.69 -13.37
C GLU A 104 16.88 19.88 -12.93
#